data_AF-X1FNH6-F1
#
_entry.id   AF-X1FNH6-F1
#
_cell.length_a   1.000
_cell.length_b   1.000
_cell.length_c   1.000
_cell.angle_alpha   90.00
_cell.angle_beta   90.00
_cell.angle_gamma   90.00
#
_symmetry.space_group_name_H-M   'P 1'
#
loop_
_entity.id
_entity.type
_entity.pdbx_description
1 polymer ?
#
loop_
_entity_poly.entity_id
_entity_poly.type
_entity_poly.pdbx_seq_one_letter_code
_entity_poly.pdbx_strand_id
1 'polypeptide(L)'
;MRKKREIFLLDKFPYILFGIILIFSLIVFLPIRSCMPLNFFSGAQEETENELEYSIFISSPTNNKIFSFINQNETVPVEIKAKEVENTDYTIKLLINDNEIKSFTSPPYEYNWNPGSSGEYEMIAQLVDVNGNIISSSNKVSFTVEYEFETAEEDTIISIDVEEKKAKILSQSIFRSQNTIPTGVPLFSYKCYIPPVIDGVFQEWDRFESFTAFEPTVKKENYTTHTDISGTFYSCWDDDNFYFVVQVVDDVPNQKYTGNQLNKGDSITIVFDTELEEDMQIPFYSSDDYQIDFSPGNFSDIFAESFMKWPSSAPPRGV
;
A
#
# COMPACT_ATOMS: atom_id res chain seq x y z
N MET A 1 -26.03 -106.09 48.86
CA MET A 1 -26.81 -105.13 48.03
C MET A 1 -26.06 -103.80 47.98
N ARG A 2 -25.40 -103.48 46.86
CA ARG A 2 -24.58 -102.26 46.69
C ARG A 2 -25.29 -101.37 45.67
N LYS A 3 -25.85 -100.26 46.14
CA LYS A 3 -26.68 -99.33 45.35
C LYS A 3 -25.76 -98.46 44.48
N LYS A 4 -25.95 -98.53 43.15
CA LYS A 4 -25.29 -97.71 42.12
C LYS A 4 -25.63 -96.23 42.36
N ARG A 5 -24.63 -95.34 42.34
CA ARG A 5 -24.81 -93.88 42.38
C ARG A 5 -24.79 -93.39 40.93
N GLU A 6 -25.95 -93.03 40.40
CA GLU A 6 -26.05 -92.41 39.08
C GLU A 6 -25.55 -90.96 39.14
N ILE A 7 -24.64 -90.61 38.23
CA ILE A 7 -24.05 -89.28 38.12
C ILE A 7 -24.91 -88.47 37.15
N PHE A 8 -25.55 -87.44 37.69
CA PHE A 8 -26.52 -86.58 37.02
C PHE A 8 -25.81 -85.59 36.07
N LEU A 9 -26.39 -85.35 34.88
CA LEU A 9 -25.85 -84.47 33.82
C LEU A 9 -25.58 -83.00 34.26
N LEU A 10 -26.03 -82.58 35.44
CA LEU A 10 -25.83 -81.22 35.97
C LEU A 10 -24.37 -80.91 36.36
N ASP A 11 -23.57 -81.91 36.79
CA ASP A 11 -22.20 -81.67 37.29
C ASP A 11 -21.18 -81.31 36.19
N LYS A 12 -21.56 -81.47 34.91
CA LYS A 12 -20.71 -81.09 33.75
C LYS A 12 -21.13 -79.79 33.08
N PHE A 13 -22.22 -79.17 33.53
CA PHE A 13 -22.76 -77.95 32.92
C PHE A 13 -21.75 -76.78 32.86
N PRO A 14 -20.90 -76.52 33.87
CA PRO A 14 -19.91 -75.44 33.80
C PRO A 14 -18.85 -75.67 32.72
N TYR A 15 -18.41 -76.92 32.55
CA TYR A 15 -17.39 -77.29 31.56
C TYR A 15 -17.94 -77.30 30.14
N ILE A 16 -19.20 -77.71 29.96
CA ILE A 16 -19.90 -77.64 28.67
C ILE A 16 -20.12 -76.17 28.28
N LEU A 17 -20.53 -75.33 29.24
CA LEU A 17 -20.71 -73.89 29.02
C LEU A 17 -19.38 -73.20 28.66
N PHE A 18 -18.29 -73.54 29.34
CA PHE A 18 -16.95 -73.03 29.01
C PHE A 18 -16.50 -73.46 27.61
N GLY A 19 -16.73 -74.72 27.23
CA GLY A 19 -16.45 -75.22 25.88
C GLY A 19 -17.24 -74.47 24.80
N ILE A 20 -18.51 -74.18 25.04
CA ILE A 20 -19.36 -73.42 24.11
C ILE A 20 -18.87 -71.97 23.98
N ILE A 21 -18.51 -71.30 25.08
CA ILE A 21 -17.99 -69.92 25.04
C ILE A 21 -16.66 -69.86 24.26
N LEU A 22 -15.79 -70.85 24.44
CA LEU A 22 -14.49 -70.89 23.76
C LEU A 22 -14.65 -71.12 22.25
N ILE A 23 -15.58 -72.00 21.85
CA ILE A 23 -15.94 -72.22 20.44
C ILE A 23 -16.57 -70.95 19.85
N PHE A 24 -17.49 -70.31 20.57
CA PHE A 24 -18.14 -69.08 20.09
C PHE A 24 -17.14 -67.93 19.96
N SER A 25 -16.19 -67.81 20.90
CA SER A 25 -15.08 -66.85 20.84
C SER A 25 -14.20 -67.06 19.61
N LEU A 26 -13.86 -68.31 19.28
CA LEU A 26 -13.08 -68.63 18.08
C LEU A 26 -13.85 -68.34 16.78
N ILE A 27 -15.15 -68.65 16.74
CA ILE A 27 -16.02 -68.38 15.58
C ILE A 27 -16.17 -66.87 15.33
N VAL A 28 -16.19 -66.05 16.39
CA VAL A 28 -16.25 -64.58 16.27
C VAL A 28 -14.87 -64.00 15.96
N PHE A 29 -13.80 -64.51 16.57
CA PHE A 29 -12.44 -63.98 16.43
C PHE A 29 -11.84 -64.22 15.04
N LEU A 30 -12.06 -65.39 14.43
CA LEU A 30 -11.47 -65.74 13.13
C LEU A 30 -11.93 -64.84 11.96
N PRO A 31 -13.22 -64.52 11.78
CA PRO A 31 -13.66 -63.59 10.73
C PRO A 31 -13.31 -62.13 11.04
N ILE A 32 -13.24 -61.73 12.31
CA ILE A 32 -12.77 -60.39 12.70
C ILE A 32 -11.27 -60.25 12.36
N ARG A 33 -10.46 -61.28 12.62
CA ARG A 33 -9.03 -61.29 12.26
C ARG A 33 -8.79 -61.18 10.76
N SER A 34 -9.64 -61.77 9.92
CA SER A 34 -9.51 -61.62 8.46
C SER A 34 -9.96 -60.26 7.93
N CYS A 35 -10.68 -59.47 8.74
CA CYS A 35 -11.21 -58.16 8.36
C CYS A 35 -10.45 -56.98 9.00
N MET A 36 -9.51 -57.24 9.91
CA MET A 36 -8.60 -56.23 10.46
C MET A 36 -7.21 -56.39 9.85
N PRO A 37 -6.70 -55.41 9.07
CA PRO A 37 -5.32 -55.43 8.64
C PRO A 37 -4.41 -55.33 9.87
N LEU A 38 -3.50 -56.31 10.03
CA LEU A 38 -2.55 -56.40 11.15
C LEU A 38 -1.58 -55.21 11.23
N ASN A 39 -1.63 -54.29 10.27
CA ASN A 39 -0.84 -53.05 10.24
C ASN A 39 -1.17 -52.11 11.41
N PHE A 40 -2.33 -52.25 12.05
CA PHE A 40 -2.72 -51.40 13.19
C PHE A 40 -1.94 -51.66 14.49
N PHE A 41 -1.32 -52.85 14.65
CA PHE A 41 -0.55 -53.22 15.84
C PHE A 41 0.97 -53.29 15.61
N SER A 42 1.42 -52.97 14.40
CA SER A 42 2.84 -52.74 14.13
C SER A 42 3.16 -51.33 14.64
N GLY A 43 3.73 -51.22 15.84
CA GLY A 43 4.38 -49.98 16.29
C GLY A 43 5.66 -49.67 15.50
N ALA A 44 5.64 -49.87 14.18
CA ALA A 44 6.47 -49.11 13.28
C ALA A 44 5.86 -47.72 13.30
N GLN A 45 6.42 -46.87 14.15
CA GLN A 45 6.36 -45.45 13.96
C GLN A 45 6.85 -45.24 12.53
N GLU A 46 5.94 -45.04 11.58
CA GLU A 46 6.28 -44.16 10.47
C GLU A 46 6.67 -42.88 11.19
N GLU A 47 7.97 -42.64 11.28
CA GLU A 47 8.46 -41.28 11.26
C GLU A 47 7.83 -40.69 10.00
N THR A 48 6.61 -40.17 10.11
CA THR A 48 6.31 -38.92 9.43
C THR A 48 7.41 -38.00 9.94
N GLU A 49 8.51 -37.93 9.19
CA GLU A 49 9.23 -36.70 9.02
C GLU A 49 8.14 -35.63 9.04
N ASN A 50 8.15 -34.77 10.05
CA ASN A 50 7.49 -33.49 9.90
C ASN A 50 8.19 -32.90 8.68
N GLU A 51 7.59 -33.06 7.51
CA GLU A 51 8.03 -32.41 6.30
C GLU A 51 7.90 -30.93 6.65
N LEU A 52 9.04 -30.30 6.96
CA LEU A 52 9.09 -28.88 7.24
C LEU A 52 8.67 -28.22 5.92
N GLU A 53 7.38 -27.90 5.82
CA GLU A 53 6.83 -27.25 4.64
C GLU A 53 7.29 -25.79 4.68
N TYR A 54 8.43 -25.51 4.04
CA TYR A 54 8.95 -24.17 3.88
C TYR A 54 8.00 -23.36 3.00
N SER A 55 7.39 -22.32 3.57
CA SER A 55 6.49 -21.43 2.84
C SER A 55 7.12 -20.06 2.66
N ILE A 56 7.12 -19.56 1.43
CA ILE A 56 7.50 -18.19 1.08
C ILE A 56 6.33 -17.51 0.34
N PHE A 57 6.12 -16.22 0.60
CA PHE A 57 5.01 -15.45 0.04
C PHE A 57 5.42 -14.00 -0.17
N ILE A 58 5.19 -13.46 -1.37
CA ILE A 58 5.40 -12.04 -1.66
C ILE A 58 4.14 -11.30 -1.20
N SER A 59 4.27 -10.48 -0.15
CA SER A 59 3.19 -9.64 0.37
C SER A 59 3.08 -8.27 -0.30
N SER A 60 4.17 -7.77 -0.87
CA SER A 60 4.19 -6.57 -1.71
C SER A 60 5.18 -6.79 -2.86
N PRO A 61 4.87 -6.38 -4.10
CA PRO A 61 3.61 -5.76 -4.54
C PRO A 61 2.42 -6.73 -4.51
N THR A 62 1.20 -6.20 -4.62
CA THR A 62 -0.02 -7.00 -4.78
C THR A 62 -0.32 -7.25 -6.25
N ASN A 63 -1.00 -8.36 -6.54
CA ASN A 63 -1.29 -8.75 -7.92
C ASN A 63 -2.22 -7.73 -8.60
N ASN A 64 -1.92 -7.39 -9.86
CA ASN A 64 -2.56 -6.37 -10.69
C ASN A 64 -2.46 -4.94 -10.13
N LYS A 65 -1.50 -4.67 -9.23
CA LYS A 65 -1.23 -3.30 -8.79
C LYS A 65 -0.66 -2.50 -9.97
N ILE A 66 -1.10 -1.25 -10.10
CA ILE A 66 -0.53 -0.27 -11.02
C ILE A 66 0.27 0.73 -10.18
N PHE A 67 1.52 0.96 -10.57
CA PHE A 67 2.41 1.96 -10.04
C PHE A 67 2.59 3.07 -11.08
N SER A 68 2.04 4.26 -10.79
CA SER A 68 2.17 5.42 -11.65
C SER A 68 3.25 6.34 -11.09
N PHE A 69 4.43 6.32 -11.72
CA PHE A 69 5.63 6.99 -11.25
C PHE A 69 5.89 8.27 -12.04
N ILE A 70 6.39 9.30 -11.36
CA ILE A 70 6.78 10.57 -12.02
C ILE A 70 8.30 10.62 -12.18
N ASN A 71 9.05 10.10 -11.20
CA ASN A 71 10.50 10.05 -11.22
C ASN A 71 11.01 8.64 -11.56
N GLN A 72 11.92 8.53 -12.54
CA GLN A 72 12.63 7.28 -12.88
C GLN A 72 13.27 6.56 -11.70
N ASN A 73 13.69 7.31 -10.68
CA ASN A 73 14.35 6.77 -9.50
C ASN A 73 13.36 6.16 -8.49
N GLU A 74 12.05 6.26 -8.73
CA GLU A 74 11.03 5.62 -7.89
C GLU A 74 11.17 4.09 -7.90
N THR A 75 10.73 3.49 -6.80
CA THR A 75 10.93 2.08 -6.53
C THR A 75 9.64 1.40 -6.14
N VAL A 76 9.50 0.15 -6.54
CA VAL A 76 8.46 -0.75 -6.10
C VAL A 76 8.90 -1.41 -4.80
N PRO A 77 8.17 -1.21 -3.68
CA PRO A 77 8.50 -1.86 -2.42
C PRO A 77 8.16 -3.35 -2.49
N VAL A 78 9.17 -4.18 -2.28
CA VAL A 78 9.05 -5.63 -2.23
C VAL A 78 9.16 -6.11 -0.79
N GLU A 79 8.19 -6.88 -0.36
CA GLU A 79 8.17 -7.53 0.94
C GLU A 79 7.89 -9.02 0.78
N ILE A 80 8.76 -9.85 1.36
CA ILE A 80 8.63 -11.30 1.35
C ILE A 80 8.44 -11.80 2.78
N LYS A 81 7.42 -12.62 2.98
CA LYS A 81 7.18 -13.37 4.21
C LYS A 81 7.66 -14.80 4.00
N ALA A 82 8.53 -15.27 4.88
CA ALA A 82 8.95 -16.65 4.93
C ALA A 82 8.53 -17.27 6.26
N LYS A 83 8.41 -18.59 6.30
CA LYS A 83 8.17 -19.35 7.52
C LYS A 83 9.04 -20.60 7.51
N GLU A 84 9.63 -20.92 8.66
CA GLU A 84 10.55 -22.05 8.85
C GLU A 84 11.85 -21.93 8.03
N VAL A 85 12.15 -20.76 7.45
CA VAL A 85 13.36 -20.53 6.62
C VAL A 85 14.48 -19.86 7.42
N GLU A 86 14.14 -19.10 8.47
CA GLU A 86 15.06 -18.17 9.16
C GLU A 86 16.24 -18.87 9.87
N ASN A 87 16.11 -20.17 10.14
CA ASN A 87 17.13 -20.99 10.80
C ASN A 87 17.82 -21.98 9.85
N THR A 88 17.75 -21.75 8.54
CA THR A 88 18.35 -22.61 7.50
C THR A 88 19.46 -21.88 6.74
N ASP A 89 20.34 -22.64 6.10
CA ASP A 89 21.37 -22.09 5.18
C ASP A 89 20.80 -21.82 3.76
N TYR A 90 19.48 -21.74 3.63
CA TYR A 90 18.81 -21.51 2.36
C TYR A 90 18.81 -20.03 1.98
N THR A 91 18.75 -19.78 0.68
CA THR A 91 18.74 -18.43 0.11
C THR A 91 17.41 -18.18 -0.58
N ILE A 92 16.79 -17.03 -0.31
CA ILE A 92 15.62 -16.57 -1.08
C ILE A 92 16.14 -15.75 -2.26
N LYS A 93 15.88 -16.22 -3.47
CA LYS A 93 16.13 -15.49 -4.72
C LYS A 93 14.87 -14.80 -5.18
N LEU A 94 14.94 -13.50 -5.42
CA LEU A 94 13.88 -12.71 -6.01
C LEU A 94 14.15 -12.54 -7.51
N LEU A 95 13.17 -12.92 -8.33
CA LEU A 95 13.25 -12.84 -9.77
C LEU A 95 12.16 -11.91 -10.32
N ILE A 96 12.50 -11.18 -11.38
CA ILE A 96 11.56 -10.42 -12.21
C ILE A 96 11.74 -10.83 -13.67
N ASN A 97 10.64 -11.17 -14.33
CA ASN A 97 10.63 -11.65 -15.71
C ASN A 97 11.71 -12.74 -15.92
N ASP A 98 11.74 -13.71 -14.99
CA ASP A 98 12.71 -14.82 -14.91
C ASP A 98 14.19 -14.45 -14.64
N ASN A 99 14.52 -13.18 -14.43
CA ASN A 99 15.88 -12.74 -14.11
C ASN A 99 16.04 -12.47 -12.61
N GLU A 100 17.10 -12.98 -11.99
CA GLU A 100 17.42 -12.72 -10.58
C GLU A 100 17.81 -11.25 -10.38
N ILE A 101 17.11 -10.56 -9.47
CA ILE A 101 17.35 -9.16 -9.14
C ILE A 101 17.94 -8.96 -7.73
N LYS A 102 17.66 -9.89 -6.80
CA LYS A 102 18.11 -9.81 -5.41
C LYS A 102 18.11 -11.19 -4.77
N SER A 103 19.00 -11.40 -3.80
CA SER A 103 18.98 -12.56 -2.92
C SER A 103 19.03 -12.15 -1.45
N PHE A 104 18.44 -12.98 -0.59
CA PHE A 104 18.38 -12.78 0.84
C PHE A 104 18.77 -14.05 1.60
N THR A 105 19.55 -13.87 2.66
CA THR A 105 19.99 -14.95 3.57
C THR A 105 19.50 -14.75 5.00
N SER A 106 18.91 -13.60 5.32
CA SER A 106 18.39 -13.28 6.67
C SER A 106 17.27 -12.25 6.59
N PRO A 107 16.27 -12.31 7.47
CA PRO A 107 15.22 -11.29 7.54
C PRO A 107 15.75 -9.95 8.09
N PRO A 108 15.07 -8.80 7.82
CA PRO A 108 13.86 -8.67 7.00
C PRO A 108 14.12 -8.84 5.50
N TYR A 109 13.17 -9.47 4.79
CA TYR A 109 13.27 -9.74 3.36
C TYR A 109 12.58 -8.63 2.56
N GLU A 110 13.17 -7.45 2.62
CA GLU A 110 12.64 -6.21 2.03
C GLU A 110 13.59 -5.66 0.97
N TYR A 111 13.02 -5.18 -0.14
CA TYR A 111 13.80 -4.57 -1.21
C TYR A 111 13.00 -3.53 -1.99
N ASN A 112 13.59 -2.35 -2.17
CA ASN A 112 13.03 -1.31 -3.03
C ASN A 112 13.62 -1.47 -4.43
N TRP A 113 12.87 -2.14 -5.31
CA TRP A 113 13.32 -2.42 -6.66
C TRP A 113 13.01 -1.25 -7.59
N ASN A 114 14.00 -0.78 -8.35
CA ASN A 114 13.80 0.24 -9.39
C ASN A 114 13.51 -0.45 -10.75
N PRO A 115 12.34 -0.22 -11.37
CA PRO A 115 11.98 -0.81 -12.67
C PRO A 115 12.76 -0.26 -13.87
N GLY A 116 13.18 1.01 -13.82
CA GLY A 116 13.90 1.72 -14.88
C GLY A 116 13.10 2.05 -16.15
N SER A 117 11.95 1.42 -16.37
CA SER A 117 11.07 1.67 -17.53
C SER A 117 9.62 1.30 -17.25
N SER A 118 8.69 1.83 -18.05
CA SER A 118 7.28 1.42 -18.00
C SER A 118 7.11 0.02 -18.59
N GLY A 119 6.19 -0.75 -18.04
CA GLY A 119 5.88 -2.09 -18.55
C GLY A 119 5.12 -2.95 -17.55
N GLU A 120 4.75 -4.14 -18.03
CA GLU A 120 4.23 -5.21 -17.19
C GLU A 120 5.40 -6.05 -16.66
N TYR A 121 5.36 -6.33 -15.36
CA TYR A 121 6.39 -7.10 -14.67
C TYR A 121 5.76 -8.27 -13.93
N GLU A 122 6.47 -9.40 -13.95
CA GLU A 122 6.11 -10.59 -13.21
C GLU A 122 7.21 -10.91 -12.19
N MET A 123 6.82 -11.04 -10.92
CA MET A 123 7.74 -11.30 -9.81
C MET A 123 7.45 -12.63 -9.14
N ILE A 124 8.53 -13.35 -8.83
CA ILE A 124 8.51 -14.61 -8.09
C ILE A 124 9.73 -14.69 -7.16
N ALA A 125 9.53 -15.23 -5.96
CA ALA A 125 10.60 -15.57 -5.04
C ALA A 125 10.77 -17.08 -5.01
N GLN A 126 12.02 -17.54 -5.00
CA GLN A 126 12.39 -18.95 -4.97
C GLN A 126 13.30 -19.20 -3.77
N LEU A 127 12.96 -20.19 -2.96
CA LEU A 127 13.82 -20.68 -1.90
C LEU A 127 14.77 -21.72 -2.49
N VAL A 128 16.07 -21.49 -2.41
CA VAL A 128 17.09 -22.40 -2.97
C VAL A 128 18.04 -22.93 -1.91
N ASP A 129 18.48 -24.17 -2.09
CA ASP A 129 19.51 -24.78 -1.26
C ASP A 129 20.93 -24.30 -1.64
N VAL A 130 21.93 -24.75 -0.88
CA VAL A 130 23.36 -24.45 -1.12
C VAL A 130 23.89 -24.96 -2.47
N ASN A 131 23.18 -25.90 -3.12
CA ASN A 131 23.52 -26.45 -4.42
C ASN A 131 22.76 -25.77 -5.56
N GLY A 132 21.85 -24.84 -5.25
CA GLY A 132 21.01 -24.13 -6.21
C GLY A 132 19.71 -24.85 -6.60
N ASN A 133 19.32 -25.92 -5.90
CA ASN A 133 18.03 -26.58 -6.13
C ASN A 133 16.90 -25.75 -5.53
N ILE A 134 15.79 -25.63 -6.27
CA ILE A 134 14.58 -24.93 -5.80
C ILE A 134 13.82 -25.85 -4.84
N ILE A 135 13.70 -25.42 -3.59
CA ILE A 135 12.98 -26.13 -2.52
C ILE A 135 11.51 -25.71 -2.49
N SER A 136 11.24 -24.41 -2.66
CA SER A 136 9.88 -23.84 -2.62
C SER A 136 9.82 -22.57 -3.47
N SER A 137 8.62 -22.18 -3.89
CA SER A 137 8.38 -20.97 -4.70
C SER A 137 7.20 -20.20 -4.13
N SER A 138 7.25 -18.88 -4.23
CA SER A 138 6.17 -18.01 -3.78
C SER A 138 4.98 -18.00 -4.74
N ASN A 139 3.94 -17.24 -4.37
CA ASN A 139 2.99 -16.73 -5.33
C ASN A 139 3.70 -15.92 -6.43
N LYS A 140 3.16 -16.01 -7.64
CA LYS A 140 3.49 -15.17 -8.77
C LYS A 140 2.70 -13.87 -8.66
N VAL A 141 3.37 -12.73 -8.78
CA VAL A 141 2.75 -11.40 -8.72
C VAL A 141 2.99 -10.68 -10.04
N SER A 142 1.92 -10.37 -10.76
CA SER A 142 1.95 -9.51 -11.93
C SER A 142 1.54 -8.10 -11.54
N PHE A 143 2.26 -7.08 -12.01
CA PHE A 143 1.94 -5.67 -11.76
C PHE A 143 2.42 -4.81 -12.93
N THR A 144 1.89 -3.59 -13.03
CA THR A 144 2.22 -2.65 -14.09
C THR A 144 2.92 -1.43 -13.51
N VAL A 145 3.99 -1.00 -14.17
CA VAL A 145 4.67 0.27 -13.87
C VAL A 145 4.46 1.20 -15.06
N GLU A 146 4.02 2.42 -14.76
CA GLU A 146 3.76 3.47 -15.74
C GLU A 146 4.50 4.74 -15.31
N TYR A 147 5.59 5.06 -15.99
CA TYR A 147 6.23 6.36 -15.90
C TYR A 147 5.47 7.39 -16.74
N GLU A 148 5.32 8.58 -16.18
CA GLU A 148 4.93 9.76 -16.95
C GLU A 148 6.07 10.20 -17.88
N PHE A 149 5.73 10.50 -19.15
CA PHE A 149 6.72 10.85 -20.17
C PHE A 149 6.41 12.22 -20.78
N GLU A 150 7.47 13.02 -20.97
CA GLU A 150 7.42 14.21 -21.82
C GLU A 150 7.61 13.80 -23.28
N THR A 151 6.65 14.11 -24.16
CA THR A 151 6.89 14.07 -25.61
C THR A 151 7.62 15.34 -26.01
N ALA A 152 8.92 15.25 -26.30
CA ALA A 152 9.65 16.36 -26.91
C ALA A 152 9.24 16.54 -28.39
N GLU A 153 9.44 17.74 -28.93
CA GLU A 153 9.44 17.92 -30.39
C GLU A 153 10.54 17.01 -30.99
N GLU A 154 10.16 16.12 -31.92
CA GLU A 154 10.94 14.99 -32.48
C GLU A 154 10.90 13.64 -31.70
N ASP A 155 9.71 13.15 -31.30
CA ASP A 155 9.40 11.74 -30.95
C ASP A 155 10.36 11.06 -29.94
N THR A 156 11.17 11.83 -29.21
CA THR A 156 12.19 11.31 -28.30
C THR A 156 11.61 11.33 -26.89
N ILE A 157 11.38 10.15 -26.32
CA ILE A 157 10.86 10.01 -24.97
C ILE A 157 11.96 10.34 -23.95
N ILE A 158 11.88 11.58 -23.47
CA ILE A 158 12.45 12.21 -22.28
C ILE A 158 12.07 11.53 -20.97
N SER A 159 12.69 10.42 -20.56
CA SER A 159 12.49 9.97 -19.18
C SER A 159 13.48 10.71 -18.27
N ILE A 160 12.95 11.58 -17.40
CA ILE A 160 13.69 12.63 -16.71
C ILE A 160 13.88 12.26 -15.23
N ASP A 161 15.11 12.37 -14.73
CA ASP A 161 15.37 12.38 -13.30
C ASP A 161 14.79 13.68 -12.71
N VAL A 162 13.68 13.55 -11.98
CA VAL A 162 12.97 14.68 -11.38
C VAL A 162 13.88 15.46 -10.43
N GLU A 163 14.79 14.79 -9.72
CA GLU A 163 15.69 15.45 -8.77
C GLU A 163 16.75 16.29 -9.49
N GLU A 164 17.25 15.83 -10.63
CA GLU A 164 18.12 16.63 -11.49
C GLU A 164 17.38 17.86 -12.04
N LYS A 165 16.13 17.68 -12.50
CA LYS A 165 15.29 18.79 -13.01
C LYS A 165 15.01 19.82 -11.91
N LYS A 166 14.68 19.38 -10.69
CA LYS A 166 14.51 20.27 -9.52
C LYS A 166 15.78 21.05 -9.23
N ALA A 167 16.92 20.37 -9.12
CA ALA A 167 18.19 21.03 -8.83
C ALA A 167 18.53 22.09 -9.90
N LYS A 168 18.29 21.78 -11.18
CA LYS A 168 18.45 22.72 -12.29
C LYS A 168 17.51 23.92 -12.16
N ILE A 169 16.22 23.71 -11.94
CA ILE A 169 15.22 24.79 -11.79
C ILE A 169 15.58 25.68 -10.59
N LEU A 170 15.93 25.09 -9.44
CA LEU A 170 16.34 25.83 -8.25
C LEU A 170 17.57 26.70 -8.50
N SER A 171 18.54 26.22 -9.28
CA SER A 171 19.74 26.98 -9.60
C SER A 171 19.47 28.22 -10.49
N GLN A 172 18.33 28.23 -11.18
CA GLN A 172 17.93 29.27 -12.13
C GLN A 172 16.82 30.18 -11.58
N SER A 173 16.10 29.74 -10.56
CA SER A 173 14.93 30.44 -10.03
C SER A 173 15.31 31.46 -8.95
N ILE A 174 14.58 32.56 -8.91
CA ILE A 174 14.68 33.58 -7.86
C ILE A 174 13.35 33.58 -7.11
N PHE A 175 13.37 33.24 -5.83
CA PHE A 175 12.17 33.17 -4.99
C PHE A 175 12.45 33.58 -3.55
N ARG A 176 11.39 33.88 -2.79
CA ARG A 176 11.45 34.26 -1.37
C ARG A 176 11.66 33.01 -0.50
N SER A 177 12.90 32.55 -0.36
CA SER A 177 13.24 31.33 0.41
C SER A 177 12.79 31.35 1.87
N GLN A 178 12.68 32.54 2.47
CA GLN A 178 12.15 32.73 3.82
C GLN A 178 10.64 32.44 3.96
N ASN A 179 9.91 32.45 2.86
CA ASN A 179 8.46 32.19 2.84
C ASN A 179 8.13 30.72 2.60
N THR A 180 9.13 29.87 2.35
CA THR A 180 8.90 28.45 2.14
C THR A 180 8.91 27.70 3.48
N ILE A 181 8.20 26.58 3.51
CA ILE A 181 8.12 25.69 4.66
C ILE A 181 8.45 24.28 4.17
N PRO A 182 9.60 23.69 4.55
CA PRO A 182 10.71 24.28 5.30
C PRO A 182 11.40 25.45 4.57
N THR A 183 12.08 26.31 5.32
CA THR A 183 12.81 27.46 4.76
C THR A 183 13.86 27.02 3.73
N GLY A 184 13.83 27.63 2.54
CA GLY A 184 14.70 27.31 1.41
C GLY A 184 14.22 26.20 0.48
N VAL A 185 13.12 25.52 0.80
CA VAL A 185 12.58 24.40 0.02
C VAL A 185 11.20 24.76 -0.54
N PRO A 186 11.08 25.17 -1.82
CA PRO A 186 9.78 25.43 -2.43
C PRO A 186 9.04 24.12 -2.70
N LEU A 187 7.72 24.20 -2.78
CA LEU A 187 6.88 23.10 -3.25
C LEU A 187 6.91 23.04 -4.79
N PHE A 188 7.19 21.86 -5.34
CA PHE A 188 7.17 21.67 -6.80
C PHE A 188 5.81 21.17 -7.29
N SER A 189 5.25 21.87 -8.27
CA SER A 189 4.11 21.39 -9.06
C SER A 189 4.59 20.79 -10.37
N TYR A 190 4.34 19.51 -10.58
CA TYR A 190 4.78 18.78 -11.78
C TYR A 190 3.81 18.97 -12.94
N LYS A 191 4.31 18.88 -14.16
CA LYS A 191 3.45 18.75 -15.34
C LYS A 191 2.77 17.38 -15.26
N CYS A 192 1.44 17.33 -15.35
CA CYS A 192 0.68 16.08 -15.49
C CYS A 192 0.35 15.88 -16.98
N TYR A 193 0.76 14.75 -17.55
CA TYR A 193 0.47 14.45 -18.97
C TYR A 193 -0.92 13.87 -19.20
N ILE A 194 -1.52 13.35 -18.12
CA ILE A 194 -2.90 12.91 -18.10
C ILE A 194 -3.63 13.84 -17.14
N PRO A 195 -4.56 14.68 -17.64
CA PRO A 195 -5.38 15.54 -16.79
C PRO A 195 -6.07 14.73 -15.68
N PRO A 196 -5.96 15.15 -14.40
CA PRO A 196 -6.66 14.50 -13.31
C PRO A 196 -8.17 14.55 -13.49
N VAL A 197 -8.87 13.51 -13.04
CA VAL A 197 -10.32 13.52 -12.95
C VAL A 197 -10.73 14.36 -11.74
N ILE A 198 -11.62 15.34 -11.95
CA ILE A 198 -12.06 16.25 -10.88
C ILE A 198 -13.27 15.63 -10.15
N ASP A 199 -12.99 14.60 -9.34
CA ASP A 199 -14.01 13.84 -8.59
C ASP A 199 -13.78 13.82 -7.06
N GLY A 200 -12.69 14.41 -6.58
CA GLY A 200 -12.33 14.45 -5.17
C GLY A 200 -11.68 13.17 -4.64
N VAL A 201 -11.29 12.22 -5.51
CA VAL A 201 -10.52 11.04 -5.12
C VAL A 201 -9.08 11.44 -4.83
N PHE A 202 -8.71 11.37 -3.55
CA PHE A 202 -7.44 11.90 -3.07
C PHE A 202 -6.21 11.00 -3.34
N GLN A 203 -6.40 9.68 -3.32
CA GLN A 203 -5.29 8.71 -3.41
C GLN A 203 -4.50 8.81 -4.74
N GLU A 204 -5.14 9.27 -5.81
CA GLU A 204 -4.51 9.43 -7.14
C GLU A 204 -3.44 10.52 -7.17
N TRP A 205 -3.41 11.37 -6.13
CA TRP A 205 -2.49 12.49 -6.01
C TRP A 205 -1.21 12.14 -5.25
N ASP A 206 -1.13 10.97 -4.59
CA ASP A 206 0.02 10.54 -3.78
C ASP A 206 1.34 10.48 -4.56
N ARG A 207 1.27 10.42 -5.90
CA ARG A 207 2.41 10.47 -6.81
C ARG A 207 3.02 11.86 -6.97
N PHE A 208 2.29 12.92 -6.64
CA PHE A 208 2.77 14.31 -6.68
C PHE A 208 3.37 14.73 -5.33
N GLU A 209 4.08 15.86 -5.32
CA GLU A 209 4.66 16.40 -4.10
C GLU A 209 3.56 17.00 -3.23
N SER A 210 3.56 16.61 -1.95
CA SER A 210 2.55 17.03 -0.99
C SER A 210 3.05 18.15 -0.08
N PHE A 211 2.15 19.05 0.31
CA PHE A 211 2.37 19.99 1.40
C PHE A 211 1.41 19.72 2.56
N THR A 212 1.93 19.56 3.78
CA THR A 212 1.14 19.21 4.98
C THR A 212 1.33 20.17 6.16
N ALA A 213 2.29 21.09 6.07
CA ALA A 213 2.68 21.97 7.18
C ALA A 213 1.79 23.23 7.26
N PHE A 214 0.48 23.05 7.23
CA PHE A 214 -0.47 24.14 7.40
C PHE A 214 -0.44 24.68 8.84
N GLU A 215 -0.46 26.00 8.98
CA GLU A 215 -0.62 26.66 10.26
C GLU A 215 -1.97 27.39 10.31
N PRO A 216 -2.73 27.28 11.42
CA PRO A 216 -3.96 28.04 11.59
C PRO A 216 -3.64 29.54 11.55
N THR A 217 -4.32 30.33 10.72
CA THR A 217 -4.02 31.77 10.61
C THR A 217 -4.85 32.63 11.57
N VAL A 218 -6.04 32.16 11.93
CA VAL A 218 -7.03 32.86 12.76
C VAL A 218 -7.30 32.05 14.02
N LYS A 219 -7.39 32.72 15.18
CA LYS A 219 -7.65 32.09 16.50
C LYS A 219 -6.69 30.93 16.80
N LYS A 220 -5.39 31.13 16.56
CA LYS A 220 -4.32 30.14 16.83
C LYS A 220 -4.40 29.52 18.23
N GLU A 221 -4.88 30.29 19.20
CA GLU A 221 -5.09 29.86 20.58
C GLU A 221 -6.14 28.76 20.76
N ASN A 222 -7.04 28.59 19.79
CA ASN A 222 -8.02 27.52 19.79
C ASN A 222 -7.46 26.21 19.23
N TYR A 223 -6.35 26.25 18.50
CA TYR A 223 -5.73 25.06 17.92
C TYR A 223 -5.12 24.19 19.01
N THR A 224 -5.74 23.04 19.26
CA THR A 224 -5.34 22.11 20.31
C THR A 224 -4.55 20.92 19.78
N THR A 225 -4.98 20.33 18.65
CA THR A 225 -4.45 19.09 18.10
C THR A 225 -4.61 19.04 16.58
N HIS A 226 -3.96 18.11 15.89
CA HIS A 226 -4.09 17.95 14.43
C HIS A 226 -5.49 17.52 13.96
N THR A 227 -6.36 17.07 14.88
CA THR A 227 -7.78 16.81 14.58
C THR A 227 -8.63 18.08 14.60
N ASP A 228 -8.09 19.18 15.12
CA ASP A 228 -8.74 20.51 15.17
C ASP A 228 -8.74 21.13 13.76
N ILE A 229 -7.56 21.32 13.17
CA ILE A 229 -7.42 21.61 11.75
C ILE A 229 -6.09 21.11 11.20
N SER A 230 -6.13 20.31 10.14
CA SER A 230 -4.94 19.96 9.35
C SER A 230 -5.29 19.80 7.88
N GLY A 231 -4.29 19.90 7.01
CA GLY A 231 -4.48 19.83 5.58
C GLY A 231 -3.38 19.03 4.89
N THR A 232 -3.70 18.47 3.74
CA THR A 232 -2.71 17.99 2.78
C THR A 232 -3.07 18.55 1.41
N PHE A 233 -2.10 19.18 0.76
CA PHE A 233 -2.23 19.79 -0.56
C PHE A 233 -1.33 19.09 -1.56
N TYR A 234 -1.85 18.84 -2.76
CA TYR A 234 -1.08 18.43 -3.93
C TYR A 234 -1.44 19.34 -5.09
N SER A 235 -0.51 19.48 -6.04
CA SER A 235 -0.78 20.15 -7.29
C SER A 235 -0.05 19.54 -8.47
N CYS A 236 -0.63 19.72 -9.65
CA CYS A 236 -0.01 19.47 -10.94
C CYS A 236 -0.54 20.47 -11.97
N TRP A 237 0.07 20.56 -13.14
CA TRP A 237 -0.36 21.47 -14.19
C TRP A 237 -0.28 20.84 -15.58
N ASP A 238 -1.09 21.31 -16.50
CA ASP A 238 -0.92 21.09 -17.94
C ASP A 238 -0.87 22.46 -18.66
N ASP A 239 -0.81 22.44 -19.99
CA ASP A 239 -0.66 23.68 -20.77
C ASP A 239 -1.90 24.61 -20.68
N ASP A 240 -3.03 24.10 -20.18
CA ASP A 240 -4.31 24.82 -20.09
C ASP A 240 -4.73 25.13 -18.63
N ASN A 241 -4.32 24.30 -17.65
CA ASN A 241 -4.87 24.30 -16.29
C ASN A 241 -3.82 24.09 -15.20
N PHE A 242 -4.09 24.70 -14.05
CA PHE A 242 -3.45 24.36 -12.77
C PHE A 242 -4.44 23.55 -11.93
N TYR A 243 -4.09 22.31 -11.61
CA TYR A 243 -4.91 21.42 -10.82
C TYR A 243 -4.37 21.30 -9.40
N PHE A 244 -5.28 21.20 -8.43
CA PHE A 244 -4.92 20.94 -7.05
C PHE A 244 -6.00 20.15 -6.35
N VAL A 245 -5.61 19.44 -5.29
CA VAL A 245 -6.53 18.84 -4.31
C VAL A 245 -6.09 19.22 -2.91
N VAL A 246 -7.06 19.46 -2.04
CA VAL A 246 -6.80 19.66 -0.61
C VAL A 246 -7.71 18.77 0.19
N GLN A 247 -7.12 17.88 0.98
CA GLN A 247 -7.84 17.18 2.04
C GLN A 247 -7.69 17.97 3.32
N VAL A 248 -8.81 18.36 3.93
CA VAL A 248 -8.86 19.07 5.21
C VAL A 248 -9.49 18.15 6.25
N VAL A 249 -8.86 18.05 7.41
CA VAL A 249 -9.42 17.43 8.61
C VAL A 249 -9.75 18.56 9.57
N ASP A 250 -11.02 18.63 9.98
CA ASP A 250 -11.54 19.63 10.91
C ASP A 250 -12.56 18.95 11.84
N ASP A 251 -12.56 19.28 13.13
CA ASP A 251 -13.49 18.71 14.10
C ASP A 251 -14.87 19.40 14.10
N VAL A 252 -14.94 20.68 13.73
CA VAL A 252 -16.16 21.49 13.74
C VAL A 252 -16.25 22.35 12.47
N PRO A 253 -16.84 21.82 11.39
CA PRO A 253 -17.04 22.59 10.17
C PRO A 253 -17.93 23.81 10.40
N ASN A 254 -17.44 24.99 10.07
CA ASN A 254 -18.07 26.29 10.24
C ASN A 254 -18.00 27.13 8.96
N GLN A 255 -18.89 26.81 8.02
CA GLN A 255 -19.10 27.64 6.82
C GLN A 255 -20.51 28.22 6.76
N LYS A 256 -20.65 29.48 7.20
CA LYS A 256 -21.91 30.26 7.12
C LYS A 256 -21.82 31.44 6.16
N TYR A 257 -20.69 31.56 5.48
CA TYR A 257 -20.34 32.72 4.66
C TYR A 257 -20.23 32.29 3.20
N THR A 258 -20.55 33.23 2.30
CA THR A 258 -20.51 33.05 0.85
C THR A 258 -19.92 34.30 0.20
N GLY A 259 -19.58 34.20 -1.09
CA GLY A 259 -19.04 35.31 -1.88
C GLY A 259 -17.84 35.98 -1.24
N ASN A 260 -17.85 37.32 -1.14
CA ASN A 260 -16.72 38.09 -0.61
C ASN A 260 -16.45 37.90 0.90
N GLN A 261 -17.25 37.08 1.60
CA GLN A 261 -17.05 36.73 2.99
C GLN A 261 -16.63 35.27 3.18
N LEU A 262 -16.42 34.51 2.10
CA LEU A 262 -16.11 33.08 2.13
C LEU A 262 -14.98 32.74 3.12
N ASN A 263 -13.95 33.60 3.15
CA ASN A 263 -12.79 33.48 4.02
C ASN A 263 -13.02 33.76 5.53
N LYS A 264 -14.26 34.02 5.95
CA LYS A 264 -14.63 34.20 7.37
C LYS A 264 -15.05 32.90 8.05
N GLY A 265 -15.27 31.84 7.28
CA GLY A 265 -15.46 30.49 7.78
C GLY A 265 -14.41 29.56 7.21
N ASP A 266 -14.70 28.26 7.25
CA ASP A 266 -13.75 27.23 6.84
C ASP A 266 -13.61 27.22 5.32
N SER A 267 -12.42 27.60 4.89
CA SER A 267 -12.10 27.88 3.50
C SER A 267 -10.61 27.78 3.28
N ILE A 268 -10.24 27.61 2.02
CA ILE A 268 -8.86 27.64 1.56
C ILE A 268 -8.69 28.92 0.74
N THR A 269 -7.61 29.63 1.01
CA THR A 269 -7.20 30.81 0.25
C THR A 269 -5.94 30.47 -0.52
N ILE A 270 -5.97 30.62 -1.86
CA ILE A 270 -4.78 30.57 -2.71
C ILE A 270 -4.54 31.96 -3.26
N VAL A 271 -3.29 32.41 -3.20
CA VAL A 271 -2.85 33.69 -3.75
C VAL A 271 -1.89 33.43 -4.89
N PHE A 272 -2.14 34.07 -6.02
CA PHE A 272 -1.29 34.03 -7.19
C PHE A 272 -0.68 35.40 -7.39
N ASP A 273 0.64 35.43 -7.42
CA ASP A 273 1.45 36.55 -7.84
C ASP A 273 1.85 36.28 -9.31
N THR A 274 1.39 37.13 -10.23
CA THR A 274 1.62 36.92 -11.67
C THR A 274 2.89 37.60 -12.19
N GLU A 275 3.54 38.43 -11.38
CA GLU A 275 4.73 39.21 -11.76
C GLU A 275 5.81 39.22 -10.67
N LEU A 276 5.91 38.12 -9.91
CA LEU A 276 6.79 37.94 -8.75
C LEU A 276 8.24 38.41 -8.95
N GLU A 277 8.81 38.22 -10.15
CA GLU A 277 10.19 38.62 -10.44
C GLU A 277 10.39 40.14 -10.36
N GLU A 278 9.39 40.93 -10.75
CA GLU A 278 9.49 42.40 -10.75
C GLU A 278 9.36 42.99 -9.35
N ASP A 279 8.57 42.37 -8.49
CA ASP A 279 8.19 42.94 -7.19
C ASP A 279 8.44 41.99 -5.99
N MET A 280 9.34 41.02 -6.14
CA MET A 280 9.71 40.03 -5.12
C MET A 280 10.07 40.60 -3.73
N GLN A 281 10.42 41.87 -3.61
CA GLN A 281 10.72 42.49 -2.31
C GLN A 281 9.50 43.10 -1.62
N ILE A 282 8.34 43.15 -2.27
CA ILE A 282 7.12 43.77 -1.74
C ILE A 282 6.38 42.76 -0.85
N PRO A 283 6.25 43.02 0.47
CA PRO A 283 5.66 42.07 1.41
C PRO A 283 4.13 42.17 1.53
N PHE A 284 3.46 42.85 0.60
CA PHE A 284 2.02 43.08 0.58
C PHE A 284 1.49 42.99 -0.84
N TYR A 285 0.18 42.79 -1.00
CA TYR A 285 -0.38 42.51 -2.32
C TYR A 285 -0.31 43.71 -3.27
N SER A 286 0.12 43.45 -4.50
CA SER A 286 0.28 44.38 -5.62
C SER A 286 -0.84 44.22 -6.66
N SER A 287 -0.83 45.00 -7.74
CA SER A 287 -1.94 45.04 -8.71
C SER A 287 -2.09 43.79 -9.59
N ASP A 288 -1.05 42.98 -9.65
CA ASP A 288 -0.87 41.76 -10.42
C ASP A 288 -1.09 40.50 -9.56
N ASP A 289 -1.31 40.69 -8.25
CA ASP A 289 -1.79 39.66 -7.35
C ASP A 289 -3.29 39.44 -7.46
N TYR A 290 -3.71 38.19 -7.30
CA TYR A 290 -5.11 37.87 -7.04
C TYR A 290 -5.24 36.70 -6.07
N GLN A 291 -6.37 36.71 -5.37
CA GLN A 291 -6.71 35.69 -4.39
C GLN A 291 -7.96 34.95 -4.85
N ILE A 292 -7.95 33.63 -4.68
CA ILE A 292 -9.14 32.80 -4.81
C ILE A 292 -9.42 32.11 -3.49
N ASP A 293 -10.61 32.33 -2.97
CA ASP A 293 -11.15 31.63 -1.81
C ASP A 293 -11.99 30.44 -2.29
N PHE A 294 -11.85 29.29 -1.65
CA PHE A 294 -12.59 28.06 -1.94
C PHE A 294 -13.24 27.52 -0.67
N SER A 295 -14.47 27.02 -0.78
CA SER A 295 -15.11 26.30 0.31
C SER A 295 -15.98 25.16 -0.22
N PRO A 296 -16.00 23.99 0.45
CA PRO A 296 -16.94 22.92 0.14
C PRO A 296 -18.39 23.24 0.53
N GLY A 297 -18.62 24.41 1.14
CA GLY A 297 -19.90 24.79 1.72
C GLY A 297 -20.06 24.20 3.12
N ASN A 298 -21.30 23.94 3.53
CA ASN A 298 -21.60 23.41 4.86
C ASN A 298 -22.17 21.99 4.84
N PHE A 299 -22.06 21.30 3.70
CA PHE A 299 -22.61 19.95 3.48
C PHE A 299 -24.12 19.86 3.72
N SER A 300 -24.83 20.99 3.64
CA SER A 300 -26.27 21.08 3.82
C SER A 300 -26.88 22.06 2.81
N ASP A 301 -27.15 23.30 3.20
CA ASP A 301 -27.84 24.31 2.39
C ASP A 301 -26.91 25.34 1.73
N ILE A 302 -25.64 25.41 2.15
CA ILE A 302 -24.60 26.20 1.48
C ILE A 302 -23.78 25.25 0.61
N PHE A 303 -23.85 25.47 -0.70
CA PHE A 303 -23.11 24.71 -1.70
C PHE A 303 -21.65 25.10 -1.75
N ALA A 304 -20.83 24.25 -2.38
CA ALA A 304 -19.46 24.58 -2.71
C ALA A 304 -19.40 25.84 -3.60
N GLU A 305 -18.48 26.74 -3.29
CA GLU A 305 -18.31 28.03 -3.96
C GLU A 305 -16.82 28.40 -4.00
N SER A 306 -16.44 29.16 -5.03
CA SER A 306 -15.19 29.92 -5.04
C SER A 306 -15.45 31.41 -5.24
N PHE A 307 -14.58 32.25 -4.67
CA PHE A 307 -14.65 33.69 -4.80
C PHE A 307 -13.28 34.28 -5.11
N MET A 308 -13.17 34.95 -6.25
CA MET A 308 -11.94 35.59 -6.70
C MET A 308 -11.95 37.09 -6.40
N LYS A 309 -10.83 37.60 -5.88
CA LYS A 309 -10.67 39.02 -5.55
C LYS A 309 -9.28 39.51 -5.86
N TRP A 310 -9.20 40.81 -6.13
CA TRP A 310 -7.96 41.54 -6.33
C TRP A 310 -7.78 42.56 -5.21
N PRO A 311 -6.53 42.90 -4.86
CA PRO A 311 -6.26 44.03 -3.97
C PRO A 311 -6.78 45.33 -4.59
N SER A 312 -7.16 46.28 -3.73
CA SER A 312 -7.88 47.51 -4.11
C SER A 312 -7.13 48.44 -5.09
N SER A 313 -5.83 48.21 -5.30
CA SER A 313 -4.96 48.93 -6.24
C SER A 313 -4.83 48.25 -7.61
N ALA A 314 -5.45 47.09 -7.82
CA ALA A 314 -5.42 46.42 -9.11
C ALA A 314 -6.22 47.19 -10.18
N PRO A 315 -5.69 47.39 -11.39
CA PRO A 315 -6.46 47.98 -12.48
C PRO A 315 -7.62 47.05 -12.83
N PRO A 316 -8.80 47.59 -13.23
CA PRO A 316 -9.89 46.75 -13.72
C PRO A 316 -9.41 45.98 -14.96
N ARG A 317 -9.23 44.66 -14.85
CA ARG A 317 -9.03 43.78 -16.01
C ARG A 317 -10.41 43.33 -16.48
N GLY A 318 -10.65 43.49 -17.78
CA GLY A 318 -11.97 43.39 -18.41
C GLY A 318 -12.73 42.12 -18.06
N VAL A 319 -13.97 42.34 -17.61
CA VAL A 319 -15.09 41.38 -17.60
C VAL A 319 -15.35 40.83 -19.00
#